data_AF-A0A2D5YXP0-F1
#
_entry.id   AF-A0A2D5YXP0-F1
#
_cell.length_a   1.000
_cell.length_b   1.000
_cell.length_c   1.000
_cell.angle_alpha   90.00
_cell.angle_beta   90.00
_cell.angle_gamma   90.00
#
_symmetry.space_group_name_H-M   'P 1'
#
loop_
_entity.id
_entity.type
_entity.pdbx_description
1 polymer ?
#
loop_
_entity_poly.entity_id
_entity_poly.type
_entity_poly.pdbx_seq_one_letter_code
_entity_poly.pdbx_strand_id
1 'polypeptide(L)'
;MYRDLVDRMVRSLASAGLGCPFALASKGQVADIIDGLSDLDFRLVLDTRDSVAWRRGAEAMCVAFLEFAALYPNHWRLVEHLPGWSFSKDELGHKPVCWERLGWEVLWESAPGVALPADDASHEVDDHVGWYIRLLMGYRKAYDAAIDPPIHVAAEQIPQFRAFSICWHYYAPALRCVARAMGRHDVVGKWDALRWHAESGARLAIEVMHVAEAGFRDCASGLAARCSADVRDLVARMAEQLTGAATEPDGDPFAVLEPRALKIDMDVEDRLIATLGIARMFPSRWRYYVGTPEGFDLASCLRIDRGHLGHYCLRFVLESDAAMAALRACAVNARTLDSAIEQMMREHRSTDTDTPPREKFAMLRETYLILLDALERWHQQRGTA
;
A
#
# COMPACT_ATOMS: atom_id res chain seq x y z
N MET A 1 9.28 -19.99 3.55
CA MET A 1 8.11 -19.73 2.67
C MET A 1 8.25 -18.41 1.93
N TYR A 2 8.46 -17.30 2.65
CA TYR A 2 8.77 -15.99 2.04
C TYR A 2 9.78 -16.06 0.88
N ARG A 3 10.95 -16.65 1.13
CA ARG A 3 11.99 -16.84 0.10
C ARG A 3 11.51 -17.62 -1.11
N ASP A 4 10.70 -18.67 -0.91
CA ASP A 4 10.15 -19.45 -2.02
C ASP A 4 9.19 -18.62 -2.89
N LEU A 5 8.34 -17.78 -2.27
CA LEU A 5 7.48 -16.84 -3.01
C LEU A 5 8.31 -15.84 -3.81
N VAL A 6 9.35 -15.25 -3.21
CA VAL A 6 10.28 -14.35 -3.90
C VAL A 6 10.97 -15.05 -5.06
N ASP A 7 11.54 -16.23 -4.84
CA ASP A 7 12.24 -17.00 -5.87
C ASP A 7 11.31 -17.38 -7.04
N ARG A 8 10.05 -17.71 -6.77
CA ARG A 8 9.02 -17.97 -7.80
C ARG A 8 8.74 -16.74 -8.63
N MET A 9 8.55 -15.59 -7.99
CA MET A 9 8.31 -14.34 -8.73
C MET A 9 9.52 -13.97 -9.58
N VAL A 10 10.73 -14.07 -9.05
CA VAL A 10 11.96 -13.77 -9.80
C VAL A 10 12.07 -14.69 -11.03
N ARG A 11 11.86 -16.00 -10.86
CA ARG A 11 11.87 -16.95 -11.98
C ARG A 11 10.78 -16.65 -13.03
N SER A 12 9.57 -16.34 -12.56
CA SER A 12 8.46 -16.00 -13.44
C SER A 12 8.73 -14.72 -14.24
N LEU A 13 9.21 -13.67 -13.56
CA LEU A 13 9.57 -12.39 -14.18
C LEU A 13 10.71 -12.54 -15.18
N ALA A 14 11.77 -13.29 -14.84
CA ALA A 14 12.88 -13.57 -15.74
C ALA A 14 12.43 -14.34 -16.99
N SER A 15 11.45 -15.23 -16.85
CA SER A 15 10.91 -16.03 -17.96
C SER A 15 9.89 -15.27 -18.83
N ALA A 16 9.33 -14.17 -18.31
CA ALA A 16 8.28 -13.40 -18.98
C ALA A 16 8.77 -12.57 -20.17
N GLY A 17 10.09 -12.47 -20.39
CA GLY A 17 10.64 -11.70 -21.50
C GLY A 17 10.26 -10.23 -21.43
N LEU A 18 10.51 -9.58 -20.28
CA LEU A 18 10.16 -8.18 -20.05
C LEU A 18 10.88 -7.22 -20.99
N GLY A 19 12.07 -7.60 -21.48
CA GLY A 19 12.85 -6.78 -22.41
C GLY A 19 13.56 -5.59 -21.75
N CYS A 20 13.49 -5.46 -20.42
CA CYS A 20 14.14 -4.41 -19.64
C CYS A 20 14.66 -4.96 -18.30
N PRO A 21 15.60 -4.25 -17.64
CA PRO A 21 15.91 -4.48 -16.24
C PRO A 21 14.68 -4.30 -15.33
N PHE A 22 14.65 -5.03 -14.21
CA PHE A 22 13.61 -4.94 -13.20
C PHE A 22 14.14 -5.19 -11.79
N ALA A 23 13.41 -4.71 -10.79
CA ALA A 23 13.64 -4.98 -9.38
C ALA A 23 12.34 -5.38 -8.69
N LEU A 24 12.49 -6.19 -7.65
CA LEU A 24 11.42 -6.60 -6.76
C LEU A 24 11.74 -6.10 -5.36
N ALA A 25 10.82 -5.36 -4.77
CA ALA A 25 10.92 -4.88 -3.39
C ALA A 25 9.68 -5.27 -2.58
N SER A 26 9.82 -5.34 -1.26
CA SER A 26 8.69 -5.35 -0.33
C SER A 26 8.45 -3.94 0.18
N LYS A 27 7.19 -3.56 0.42
CA LYS A 27 6.81 -2.27 1.04
C LYS A 27 7.37 -2.13 2.47
N GLY A 28 7.56 -3.24 3.16
CA GLY A 28 8.08 -3.30 4.53
C GLY A 28 9.32 -4.17 4.63
N GLN A 29 9.84 -4.29 5.85
CA GLN A 29 10.99 -5.14 6.12
C GLN A 29 10.54 -6.60 6.26
N VAL A 30 11.29 -7.52 5.68
CA VAL A 30 11.08 -8.98 5.78
C VAL A 30 11.16 -9.45 7.21
N ALA A 31 12.00 -8.81 8.03
CA ALA A 31 12.10 -9.08 9.46
C ALA A 31 10.80 -8.76 10.23
N ASP A 32 9.92 -7.91 9.68
CA ASP A 32 8.62 -7.58 10.28
C ASP A 32 7.52 -8.60 9.92
N ILE A 33 7.81 -9.60 9.08
CA ILE A 33 6.82 -10.59 8.64
C ILE A 33 6.61 -11.64 9.72
N ILE A 34 5.36 -11.78 10.15
CA ILE A 34 4.91 -12.77 11.12
C ILE A 34 4.20 -13.88 10.37
N ASP A 35 4.75 -15.10 10.48
CA ASP A 35 4.26 -16.25 9.75
C ASP A 35 2.78 -16.54 10.05
N GLY A 36 2.00 -16.81 8.99
CA GLY A 36 0.56 -17.04 9.05
C GLY A 36 -0.32 -15.81 9.38
N LEU A 37 0.26 -14.68 9.79
CA LEU A 37 -0.49 -13.48 10.18
C LEU A 37 -0.22 -12.26 9.29
N SER A 38 0.96 -12.19 8.67
CA SER A 38 1.30 -11.11 7.75
C SER A 38 0.89 -11.43 6.32
N ASP A 39 0.46 -10.40 5.62
CA ASP A 39 0.41 -10.33 4.17
C ASP A 39 1.72 -9.78 3.61
N LEU A 40 1.86 -9.77 2.28
CA LEU A 40 3.08 -9.28 1.64
C LEU A 40 2.81 -8.37 0.45
N ASP A 41 2.98 -7.08 0.70
CA ASP A 41 2.92 -6.02 -0.28
C ASP A 41 4.22 -5.92 -1.09
N PHE A 42 4.23 -6.45 -2.32
CA PHE A 42 5.36 -6.27 -3.23
C PHE A 42 5.28 -4.97 -4.05
N ARG A 43 6.44 -4.55 -4.55
CA ARG A 43 6.64 -3.46 -5.51
C ARG A 43 7.47 -4.01 -6.66
N LEU A 44 6.95 -3.89 -7.88
CA LEU A 44 7.70 -4.20 -9.08
C LEU A 44 8.22 -2.90 -9.68
N VAL A 45 9.53 -2.79 -9.88
CA VAL A 45 10.14 -1.66 -10.57
C VAL A 45 10.67 -2.15 -11.90
N LEU A 46 10.35 -1.47 -12.98
CA LEU A 46 10.90 -1.75 -14.31
C LEU A 46 11.67 -0.55 -14.82
N ASP A 47 12.80 -0.80 -15.47
CA ASP A 47 13.58 0.25 -16.14
C ASP A 47 12.99 0.53 -17.54
N THR A 48 11.69 0.81 -17.59
CA THR A 48 10.94 1.18 -18.80
C THR A 48 9.56 1.73 -18.43
N ARG A 49 9.00 2.54 -19.33
CA ARG A 49 7.58 2.98 -19.33
C ARG A 49 6.71 2.20 -20.33
N ASP A 50 7.23 1.13 -20.91
CA ASP A 50 6.49 0.29 -21.86
C ASP A 50 5.38 -0.50 -21.15
N SER A 51 4.14 -0.23 -21.55
CA SER A 51 2.95 -0.88 -21.00
C SER A 51 2.89 -2.38 -21.30
N VAL A 52 3.52 -2.84 -22.39
CA VAL A 52 3.61 -4.27 -22.70
C VAL A 52 4.51 -4.98 -21.68
N ALA A 53 5.66 -4.39 -21.36
CA ALA A 53 6.57 -4.92 -20.34
C ALA A 53 5.89 -4.97 -18.96
N TRP A 54 5.16 -3.91 -18.57
CA TRP A 54 4.40 -3.89 -17.32
C TRP A 54 3.35 -4.97 -17.25
N ARG A 55 2.54 -5.14 -18.31
CA ARG A 55 1.53 -6.19 -18.37
C ARG A 55 2.16 -7.57 -18.21
N ARG A 56 3.26 -7.84 -18.91
CA ARG A 56 4.00 -9.11 -18.78
C ARG A 56 4.53 -9.31 -17.37
N GLY A 57 5.10 -8.26 -16.76
CA GLY A 57 5.60 -8.30 -15.39
C GLY A 57 4.50 -8.64 -14.39
N ALA A 58 3.39 -7.91 -14.46
CA ALA A 58 2.24 -8.16 -13.61
C ALA A 58 1.68 -9.58 -13.80
N GLU A 59 1.52 -10.04 -15.06
CA GLU A 59 1.04 -11.39 -15.37
C GLU A 59 1.97 -12.47 -14.80
N ALA A 60 3.29 -12.26 -14.89
CA ALA A 60 4.29 -13.14 -14.32
C ALA A 60 4.21 -13.23 -12.79
N MET A 61 4.02 -12.11 -12.10
CA MET A 61 3.80 -12.13 -10.66
C MET A 61 2.52 -12.87 -10.29
N CYS A 62 1.43 -12.67 -11.05
CA CYS A 62 0.19 -13.41 -10.85
C CYS A 62 0.39 -14.93 -10.96
N VAL A 63 1.18 -15.41 -11.93
CA VAL A 63 1.50 -16.84 -12.05
C VAL A 63 2.20 -17.35 -10.79
N ALA A 64 3.22 -16.64 -10.31
CA ALA A 64 3.94 -17.01 -9.09
C ALA A 64 3.03 -17.03 -7.85
N PHE A 65 2.11 -16.07 -7.75
CA PHE A 65 1.11 -16.00 -6.68
C PHE A 65 0.14 -17.19 -6.73
N LEU A 66 -0.37 -17.55 -7.91
CA LEU A 66 -1.27 -18.70 -8.09
C LEU A 66 -0.56 -20.02 -7.76
N GLU A 67 0.69 -20.19 -8.20
CA GLU A 67 1.49 -21.36 -7.86
C GLU A 67 1.72 -21.45 -6.35
N PHE A 68 2.05 -20.34 -5.69
CA PHE A 68 2.24 -20.29 -4.25
C PHE A 68 0.96 -20.64 -3.51
N ALA A 69 -0.17 -20.03 -3.88
CA ALA A 69 -1.47 -20.30 -3.27
C ALA A 69 -1.88 -21.77 -3.44
N ALA A 70 -1.64 -22.39 -4.60
CA ALA A 70 -1.95 -23.80 -4.80
C ALA A 70 -1.11 -24.74 -3.92
N LEU A 71 0.14 -24.38 -3.63
CA LEU A 71 1.08 -25.21 -2.87
C LEU A 71 0.97 -25.03 -1.36
N TYR A 72 0.60 -23.84 -0.89
CA TYR A 72 0.60 -23.48 0.52
C TYR A 72 -0.75 -22.91 0.98
N PRO A 73 -1.81 -23.74 1.04
CA PRO A 73 -3.15 -23.27 1.41
C PRO A 73 -3.23 -22.63 2.79
N ASN A 74 -2.42 -23.09 3.74
CA ASN A 74 -2.34 -22.53 5.09
C ASN A 74 -1.61 -21.18 5.16
N HIS A 75 -1.11 -20.67 4.03
CA HIS A 75 -0.34 -19.42 3.95
C HIS A 75 -0.93 -18.46 2.91
N TRP A 76 -2.21 -18.64 2.54
CA TRP A 76 -2.90 -17.73 1.62
C TRP A 76 -2.89 -16.27 2.07
N ARG A 77 -2.80 -16.01 3.38
CA ARG A 77 -2.66 -14.65 3.90
C ARG A 77 -1.44 -13.92 3.37
N LEU A 78 -0.30 -14.60 3.13
CA LEU A 78 0.89 -13.98 2.52
C LEU A 78 0.61 -13.41 1.13
N VAL A 79 -0.40 -13.94 0.45
CA VAL A 79 -0.80 -13.57 -0.91
C VAL A 79 -2.25 -13.04 -0.95
N GLU A 80 -2.75 -12.55 0.19
CA GLU A 80 -4.06 -11.92 0.29
C GLU A 80 -4.15 -10.70 -0.65
N HIS A 81 -3.08 -9.90 -0.62
CA HIS A 81 -2.89 -8.78 -1.53
C HIS A 81 -1.91 -9.19 -2.62
N LEU A 82 -2.36 -9.03 -3.85
CA LEU A 82 -1.49 -9.12 -5.01
C LEU A 82 -0.41 -8.06 -4.96
N PRO A 83 0.66 -8.19 -5.77
CA PRO A 83 1.73 -7.21 -5.78
C PRO A 83 1.13 -5.82 -5.87
N GLY A 84 1.52 -5.01 -4.90
CA GLY A 84 0.79 -3.82 -4.56
C GLY A 84 0.74 -2.87 -5.74
N TRP A 85 1.92 -2.51 -6.23
CA TRP A 85 2.13 -1.40 -7.14
C TRP A 85 3.29 -1.71 -8.10
N SER A 86 3.21 -1.19 -9.32
CA SER A 86 4.28 -1.27 -10.32
C SER A 86 4.72 0.11 -10.78
N PHE A 87 6.02 0.37 -10.73
CA PHE A 87 6.62 1.65 -11.07
C PHE A 87 7.67 1.49 -12.17
N SER A 88 7.85 2.53 -12.97
CA SER A 88 9.09 2.71 -13.71
C SER A 88 10.19 3.25 -12.78
N LYS A 89 11.45 3.06 -13.15
CA LYS A 89 12.60 3.61 -12.43
C LYS A 89 12.50 5.12 -12.21
N ASP A 90 12.08 5.87 -13.23
CA ASP A 90 11.93 7.33 -13.14
C ASP A 90 10.84 7.75 -12.16
N GLU A 91 9.79 6.94 -12.01
CA GLU A 91 8.68 7.24 -11.11
C GLU A 91 9.07 7.15 -9.62
N LEU A 92 10.21 6.56 -9.30
CA LEU A 92 10.71 6.45 -7.92
C LEU A 92 11.14 7.79 -7.30
N GLY A 93 11.34 8.81 -8.13
CA GLY A 93 11.65 10.19 -7.71
C GLY A 93 10.42 11.03 -7.37
N HIS A 94 9.21 10.55 -7.64
CA HIS A 94 7.99 11.30 -7.36
C HIS A 94 7.60 11.23 -5.91
N LYS A 95 7.08 12.33 -5.35
CA LYS A 95 6.86 12.53 -3.90
C LYS A 95 6.18 11.34 -3.20
N PRO A 96 5.03 10.81 -3.66
CA PRO A 96 4.36 9.72 -2.95
C PRO A 96 5.17 8.42 -2.98
N VAL A 97 5.90 8.17 -4.06
CA VAL A 97 6.70 6.94 -4.24
C VAL A 97 8.02 7.06 -3.50
N CYS A 98 8.67 8.21 -3.56
CA CYS A 98 9.98 8.42 -2.96
C CYS A 98 9.94 8.29 -1.44
N TRP A 99 8.87 8.76 -0.78
CA TRP A 99 8.73 8.65 0.66
C TRP A 99 8.27 7.27 1.12
N GLU A 100 7.39 6.61 0.35
CA GLU A 100 7.02 5.21 0.61
C GLU A 100 8.25 4.30 0.50
N ARG A 101 9.06 4.50 -0.56
CA ARG A 101 10.32 3.81 -0.85
C ARG A 101 11.29 3.75 0.32
N LEU A 102 11.30 4.75 1.18
CA LEU A 102 12.19 4.78 2.35
C LEU A 102 11.88 3.67 3.37
N GLY A 103 10.75 2.98 3.25
CA GLY A 103 10.43 1.78 4.02
C GLY A 103 10.68 0.46 3.32
N TRP A 104 11.01 0.49 2.03
CA TRP A 104 11.08 -0.71 1.22
C TRP A 104 12.32 -1.52 1.54
N GLU A 105 12.19 -2.84 1.42
CA GLU A 105 13.33 -3.75 1.36
C GLU A 105 13.47 -4.25 -0.07
N VAL A 106 14.62 -3.98 -0.70
CA VAL A 106 14.93 -4.50 -2.04
C VAL A 106 15.29 -5.98 -1.90
N LEU A 107 14.48 -6.83 -2.53
CA LEU A 107 14.60 -8.28 -2.41
C LEU A 107 15.46 -8.86 -3.52
N TRP A 108 15.39 -8.26 -4.70
CA TRP A 108 16.11 -8.71 -5.88
C TRP A 108 16.18 -7.62 -6.96
N GLU A 109 17.27 -7.59 -7.70
CA GLU A 109 17.43 -6.74 -8.91
C GLU A 109 18.07 -7.54 -10.05
N SER A 110 17.60 -7.34 -11.28
CA SER A 110 18.19 -7.95 -12.48
C SER A 110 19.48 -7.26 -12.90
N ALA A 111 19.62 -6.00 -12.50
CA ALA A 111 20.79 -5.16 -12.75
C ALA A 111 20.93 -4.20 -11.57
N PRO A 112 22.16 -3.79 -11.19
CA PRO A 112 22.36 -2.87 -10.07
C PRO A 112 21.64 -1.53 -10.28
N GLY A 113 20.93 -1.05 -9.25
CA GLY A 113 20.38 0.30 -9.23
C GLY A 113 19.10 0.49 -10.05
N VAL A 114 18.31 -0.57 -10.23
CA VAL A 114 16.96 -0.48 -10.81
C VAL A 114 15.97 0.05 -9.78
N ALA A 115 16.12 -0.32 -8.51
CA ALA A 115 15.30 0.17 -7.40
C ALA A 115 15.75 1.55 -6.86
N LEU A 116 16.75 2.17 -7.50
CA LEU A 116 17.19 3.52 -7.19
C LEU A 116 16.49 4.52 -8.13
N PRO A 117 16.10 5.70 -7.63
CA PRO A 117 15.54 6.73 -8.49
C PRO A 117 16.56 7.16 -9.56
N ALA A 118 16.07 7.52 -10.74
CA ALA A 118 16.90 8.02 -11.84
C ALA A 118 17.58 9.36 -11.47
N ASP A 119 16.85 10.23 -10.78
CA ASP A 119 17.34 11.47 -10.20
C ASP A 119 17.10 11.46 -8.68
N ASP A 120 18.14 11.73 -7.88
CA ASP A 120 17.99 11.94 -6.44
C ASP A 120 17.44 13.35 -6.21
N ALA A 121 16.14 13.53 -6.49
CA ALA A 121 15.46 14.77 -6.19
C ALA A 121 15.56 15.02 -4.69
N SER A 122 16.29 16.07 -4.31
CA SER A 122 16.38 16.52 -2.93
C SER A 122 15.00 17.02 -2.49
N HIS A 123 14.16 16.13 -2.00
CA HIS A 123 12.88 16.52 -1.43
C HIS A 123 13.12 17.30 -0.14
N GLU A 124 12.36 18.38 0.05
CA GLU A 124 12.47 19.20 1.26
C GLU A 124 12.14 18.36 2.50
N VAL A 125 12.91 18.56 3.56
CA VAL A 125 12.74 17.85 4.85
C VAL A 125 11.32 18.04 5.41
N ASP A 126 10.73 19.22 5.20
CA ASP A 126 9.38 19.54 5.68
C ASP A 126 8.28 18.71 4.99
N ASP A 127 8.43 18.42 3.70
CA ASP A 127 7.47 17.60 2.95
C ASP A 127 7.50 16.14 3.46
N HIS A 128 8.69 15.63 3.78
CA HIS A 128 8.88 14.30 4.37
C HIS A 128 8.22 14.18 5.75
N VAL A 129 8.41 15.18 6.62
CA VAL A 129 7.75 15.24 7.93
C VAL A 129 6.23 15.29 7.76
N GLY A 130 5.74 16.14 6.85
CA GLY A 130 4.32 16.23 6.50
C GLY A 130 3.75 14.87 6.10
N TRP A 131 4.45 14.11 5.26
CA TRP A 131 4.05 12.78 4.80
C TRP A 131 3.82 11.79 5.93
N TYR A 132 4.76 11.67 6.88
CA TYR A 132 4.57 10.76 8.01
C TYR A 132 3.46 11.24 8.95
N ILE A 133 3.26 12.55 9.12
CA ILE A 133 2.11 13.07 9.86
C ILE A 133 0.79 12.68 9.15
N ARG A 134 0.73 12.78 7.82
CA ARG A 134 -0.45 12.38 7.05
C ARG A 134 -0.74 10.88 7.20
N LEU A 135 0.26 10.02 7.14
CA LEU A 135 0.09 8.58 7.42
C LEU A 135 -0.37 8.35 8.87
N LEU A 136 0.21 9.08 9.81
CA LEU A 136 -0.11 9.00 11.23
C LEU A 136 -1.59 9.32 11.52
N MET A 137 -2.21 10.23 10.75
CA MET A 137 -3.64 10.53 10.90
C MET A 137 -4.54 9.29 10.73
N GLY A 138 -4.09 8.27 9.99
CA GLY A 138 -4.77 6.99 9.85
C GLY A 138 -4.87 6.21 11.16
N TYR A 139 -3.95 6.45 12.11
CA TYR A 139 -3.88 5.77 13.41
C TYR A 139 -4.46 6.59 14.56
N ARG A 140 -5.21 7.67 14.28
CA ARG A 140 -5.81 8.53 15.31
C ARG A 140 -6.87 7.83 16.18
N LYS A 141 -7.46 6.75 15.66
CA LYS A 141 -8.49 5.96 16.35
C LYS A 141 -7.89 4.66 16.86
N ALA A 142 -8.49 4.11 17.91
CA ALA A 142 -8.18 2.76 18.37
C ALA A 142 -8.46 1.72 17.28
N TYR A 143 -7.82 0.54 17.42
CA TYR A 143 -8.06 -0.61 16.56
C TYR A 143 -9.55 -0.91 16.40
N ASP A 144 -9.96 -1.11 15.15
CA ASP A 144 -11.32 -1.49 14.78
C ASP A 144 -11.26 -2.75 13.91
N ALA A 145 -11.76 -3.86 14.44
CA ALA A 145 -11.77 -5.14 13.75
C ALA A 145 -12.64 -5.16 12.48
N ALA A 146 -13.54 -4.18 12.30
CA ALA A 146 -14.30 -4.02 11.08
C ALA A 146 -13.46 -3.45 9.92
N ILE A 147 -12.40 -2.71 10.24
CA ILE A 147 -11.51 -2.07 9.26
C ILE A 147 -10.41 -3.04 8.82
N ASP A 148 -9.97 -3.93 9.71
CA ASP A 148 -8.90 -4.91 9.46
C ASP A 148 -9.41 -6.35 9.72
N PRO A 149 -10.19 -6.93 8.79
CA PRO A 149 -10.79 -8.24 8.96
C PRO A 149 -9.77 -9.39 8.82
N PRO A 150 -9.97 -10.52 9.52
CA PRO A 150 -9.09 -11.70 9.46
C PRO A 150 -9.28 -12.49 8.16
N ILE A 151 -8.72 -12.01 7.05
CA ILE A 151 -8.83 -12.66 5.74
C ILE A 151 -7.77 -13.76 5.60
N HIS A 152 -8.21 -14.95 5.17
CA HIS A 152 -7.41 -16.19 5.10
C HIS A 152 -6.72 -16.55 6.43
N VAL A 153 -7.32 -16.19 7.56
CA VAL A 153 -6.87 -16.57 8.89
C VAL A 153 -7.75 -17.71 9.40
N ALA A 154 -7.14 -18.77 9.93
CA ALA A 154 -7.88 -19.89 10.53
C ALA A 154 -8.72 -19.41 11.74
N ALA A 155 -9.90 -20.01 11.96
CA ALA A 155 -10.83 -19.56 12.99
C ALA A 155 -10.21 -19.53 14.39
N GLU A 156 -9.40 -20.54 14.70
CA GLU A 156 -8.64 -20.68 15.94
C GLU A 156 -7.52 -19.62 16.11
N GLN A 157 -7.07 -19.01 15.00
CA GLN A 157 -6.05 -17.97 14.99
C GLN A 157 -6.64 -16.55 15.04
N ILE A 158 -7.97 -16.38 14.97
CA ILE A 158 -8.60 -15.05 15.01
C ILE A 158 -8.18 -14.23 16.26
N PRO A 159 -8.12 -14.79 17.49
CA PRO A 159 -7.64 -14.03 18.65
C PRO A 159 -6.18 -13.57 18.49
N GLN A 160 -5.32 -14.45 17.97
CA GLN A 160 -3.91 -14.18 17.68
C GLN A 160 -3.78 -13.07 16.62
N PHE A 161 -4.59 -13.14 15.56
CA PHE A 161 -4.63 -12.14 14.50
C PHE A 161 -5.06 -10.77 15.02
N ARG A 162 -6.06 -10.69 15.91
CA ARG A 162 -6.47 -9.41 16.51
C ARG A 162 -5.34 -8.77 17.29
N ALA A 163 -4.60 -9.55 18.08
CA ALA A 163 -3.43 -9.05 18.80
C ALA A 163 -2.33 -8.59 17.83
N PHE A 164 -2.07 -9.36 16.78
CA PHE A 164 -1.20 -8.95 15.68
C PHE A 164 -1.65 -7.64 15.04
N SER A 165 -2.92 -7.47 14.69
CA SER A 165 -3.42 -6.21 14.11
C SER A 165 -3.20 -5.02 15.04
N ILE A 166 -3.52 -5.14 16.33
CA ILE A 166 -3.31 -4.07 17.32
C ILE A 166 -1.84 -3.66 17.35
N CYS A 167 -0.92 -4.64 17.45
CA CYS A 167 0.51 -4.38 17.60
C CYS A 167 1.20 -3.97 16.29
N TRP A 168 0.87 -4.66 15.20
CA TRP A 168 1.62 -4.66 13.94
C TRP A 168 0.95 -3.88 12.81
N HIS A 169 -0.37 -3.66 12.86
CA HIS A 169 -1.09 -2.82 11.89
C HIS A 169 -1.40 -1.43 12.44
N TYR A 170 -1.50 -1.26 13.76
CA TYR A 170 -1.83 0.03 14.37
C TYR A 170 -0.67 0.62 15.16
N TYR A 171 -0.21 -0.07 16.21
CA TYR A 171 0.74 0.50 17.16
C TYR A 171 2.14 0.73 16.56
N ALA A 172 2.85 -0.31 16.12
CA ALA A 172 4.19 -0.17 15.58
C ALA A 172 4.28 0.72 14.33
N PRO A 173 3.31 0.67 13.37
CA PRO A 173 3.27 1.64 12.27
C PRO A 173 3.10 3.09 12.72
N ALA A 174 2.28 3.36 13.75
CA ALA A 174 2.14 4.71 14.31
C ALA A 174 3.45 5.17 14.95
N LEU A 175 4.12 4.33 15.74
CA LEU A 175 5.43 4.62 16.32
C LEU A 175 6.46 4.95 15.23
N ARG A 176 6.49 4.17 14.15
CA ARG A 176 7.38 4.42 13.01
C ARG A 176 7.09 5.79 12.39
N CYS A 177 5.82 6.14 12.17
CA CYS A 177 5.46 7.45 11.63
C CYS A 177 5.92 8.59 12.54
N VAL A 178 5.74 8.46 13.85
CA VAL A 178 6.20 9.48 14.81
C VAL A 178 7.73 9.58 14.79
N ALA A 179 8.46 8.48 14.89
CA ALA A 179 9.92 8.47 14.83
C ALA A 179 10.44 9.19 13.58
N ARG A 180 9.86 8.87 12.41
CA ARG A 180 10.26 9.45 11.12
C ARG A 180 9.93 10.93 11.01
N ALA A 181 8.77 11.36 11.50
CA ALA A 181 8.41 12.77 11.58
C ALA A 181 9.31 13.55 12.56
N MET A 182 9.90 12.88 13.56
CA MET A 182 10.90 13.44 14.47
C MET A 182 12.35 13.37 13.92
N GLY A 183 12.55 12.98 12.66
CA GLY A 183 13.87 12.92 12.02
C GLY A 183 14.68 11.65 12.29
N ARG A 184 14.08 10.60 12.89
CA ARG A 184 14.74 9.30 13.09
C ARG A 184 14.72 8.47 11.81
N HIS A 185 15.62 8.80 10.89
CA HIS A 185 15.72 8.12 9.59
C HIS A 185 16.28 6.69 9.68
N ASP A 186 16.84 6.32 10.81
CA ASP A 186 17.29 4.96 11.15
C ASP A 186 16.14 4.00 11.49
N VAL A 187 14.95 4.52 11.80
CA VAL A 187 13.77 3.70 12.12
C VAL A 187 13.04 3.30 10.84
N VAL A 188 13.36 2.13 10.29
CA VAL A 188 12.82 1.67 9.00
C VAL A 188 11.64 0.71 9.17
N GLY A 189 11.80 -0.31 10.02
CA GLY A 189 10.81 -1.35 10.26
C GLY A 189 9.92 -1.12 11.49
N LYS A 190 8.95 -2.03 11.68
CA LYS A 190 8.09 -2.09 12.87
C LYS A 190 8.90 -2.47 14.10
N TRP A 191 9.82 -3.42 13.97
CA TRP A 191 10.76 -3.77 15.04
C TRP A 191 11.63 -2.60 15.48
N ASP A 192 12.15 -1.81 14.53
CA ASP A 192 12.98 -0.65 14.85
C ASP A 192 12.19 0.40 15.61
N ALA A 193 10.93 0.63 15.21
CA ALA A 193 10.06 1.57 15.88
C ALA A 193 9.75 1.16 17.33
N LEU A 194 9.52 -0.14 17.56
CA LEU A 194 9.34 -0.67 18.92
C LEU A 194 10.61 -0.54 19.75
N ARG A 195 11.79 -0.86 19.21
CA ARG A 195 13.07 -0.70 19.90
C ARG A 195 13.35 0.76 20.26
N TRP A 196 13.18 1.67 19.29
CA TRP A 196 13.34 3.10 19.51
C TRP A 196 12.46 3.61 20.66
N HIS A 197 11.18 3.21 20.68
CA HIS A 197 10.28 3.62 21.74
C HIS A 197 10.62 2.96 23.08
N ALA A 198 11.00 1.68 23.08
CA ALA A 198 11.46 0.97 24.28
C ALA A 198 12.72 1.61 24.89
N GLU A 199 13.68 2.06 24.07
CA GLU A 199 14.88 2.78 24.50
C GLU A 199 14.56 4.10 25.20
N SER A 200 13.41 4.71 24.91
CA SER A 200 12.91 5.89 25.63
C SER A 200 12.32 5.55 27.02
N GLY A 201 12.29 4.27 27.40
CA GLY A 201 11.73 3.77 28.66
C GLY A 201 10.27 3.33 28.56
N ALA A 202 9.68 3.26 27.36
CA ALA A 202 8.30 2.87 27.17
C ALA A 202 8.08 1.37 27.43
N ARG A 203 7.55 1.05 28.62
CA ARG A 203 7.25 -0.34 29.04
C ARG A 203 6.29 -1.06 28.09
N LEU A 204 5.34 -0.33 27.49
CA LEU A 204 4.37 -0.91 26.56
C LEU A 204 5.04 -1.41 25.27
N ALA A 205 6.06 -0.70 24.76
CA ALA A 205 6.81 -1.17 23.59
C ALA A 205 7.55 -2.48 23.89
N ILE A 206 8.17 -2.59 25.07
CA ILE A 206 8.82 -3.83 25.55
C ILE A 206 7.80 -4.97 25.64
N GLU A 207 6.63 -4.71 26.22
CA GLU A 207 5.55 -5.69 26.28
C GLU A 207 5.12 -6.16 24.89
N VAL A 208 4.89 -5.23 23.96
CA VAL A 208 4.49 -5.56 22.58
C VAL A 208 5.58 -6.38 21.87
N MET A 209 6.86 -6.07 22.09
CA MET A 209 7.96 -6.89 21.56
C MET A 209 7.89 -8.32 22.08
N HIS A 210 7.71 -8.53 23.38
CA HIS A 210 7.56 -9.88 23.94
C HIS A 210 6.31 -10.60 23.41
N VAL A 211 5.19 -9.90 23.25
CA VAL A 211 3.97 -10.47 22.64
C VAL A 211 4.25 -10.91 21.22
N ALA A 212 4.99 -10.12 20.44
CA ALA A 212 5.35 -10.45 19.06
C ALA A 212 6.33 -11.63 18.97
N GLU A 213 7.33 -11.69 19.85
CA GLU A 213 8.26 -12.83 19.96
C GLU A 213 7.53 -14.13 20.35
N ALA A 214 6.48 -14.04 21.17
CA ALA A 214 5.59 -15.14 21.49
C ALA A 214 4.58 -15.46 20.36
N GLY A 215 4.68 -14.78 19.21
CA GLY A 215 3.77 -14.96 18.08
C GLY A 215 2.35 -14.49 18.36
N PHE A 216 2.15 -13.47 19.19
CA PHE A 216 0.84 -12.86 19.49
C PHE A 216 -0.17 -13.80 20.17
N ARG A 217 0.30 -14.89 20.79
CA ARG A 217 -0.57 -15.85 21.48
C ARG A 217 -1.11 -15.30 22.81
N ASP A 218 -0.31 -14.47 23.48
CA ASP A 218 -0.59 -13.99 24.84
C ASP A 218 -0.80 -12.47 24.84
N CYS A 219 -2.04 -12.03 24.58
CA CYS A 219 -2.39 -10.62 24.60
C CYS A 219 -3.17 -10.25 25.86
N ALA A 220 -2.65 -9.30 26.64
CA ALA A 220 -3.36 -8.76 27.79
C ALA A 220 -4.68 -8.08 27.38
N SER A 221 -5.69 -8.16 28.25
CA SER A 221 -6.93 -7.40 28.08
C SER A 221 -6.64 -5.90 28.07
N GLY A 222 -7.31 -5.16 27.18
CA GLY A 222 -7.16 -3.71 27.10
C GLY A 222 -5.91 -3.22 26.36
N LEU A 223 -5.13 -4.12 25.72
CA LEU A 223 -3.93 -3.75 24.97
C LEU A 223 -4.21 -2.65 23.92
N ALA A 224 -5.31 -2.76 23.17
CA ALA A 224 -5.69 -1.75 22.17
C ALA A 224 -5.85 -0.34 22.75
N ALA A 225 -6.48 -0.22 23.92
CA ALA A 225 -6.66 1.07 24.59
C ALA A 225 -5.33 1.64 25.10
N ARG A 226 -4.47 0.77 25.65
CA ARG A 226 -3.12 1.16 26.12
C ARG A 226 -2.23 1.61 24.97
N CYS A 227 -2.22 0.88 23.84
CA CYS A 227 -1.49 1.27 22.63
C CYS A 227 -1.99 2.59 22.06
N SER A 228 -3.31 2.79 22.02
CA SER A 228 -3.91 4.05 21.57
C SER A 228 -3.51 5.23 22.46
N ALA A 229 -3.58 5.06 23.78
CA ALA A 229 -3.17 6.09 24.73
C ALA A 229 -1.68 6.45 24.60
N ASP A 230 -0.80 5.44 24.52
CA ASP A 230 0.64 5.64 24.38
C ASP A 230 1.01 6.32 23.05
N VAL A 231 0.32 5.99 21.95
CA VAL A 231 0.46 6.71 20.68
C VAL A 231 0.03 8.16 20.85
N ARG A 232 -1.12 8.45 21.47
CA ARG A 232 -1.59 9.83 21.69
C ARG A 232 -0.57 10.64 22.50
N ASP A 233 -0.01 10.07 23.56
CA ASP A 233 1.02 10.72 24.38
C ASP A 233 2.28 11.03 23.56
N LEU A 234 2.71 10.07 22.73
CA LEU A 234 3.87 10.26 21.86
C LEU A 234 3.61 11.31 20.78
N VAL A 235 2.40 11.35 20.21
CA VAL A 235 1.98 12.37 19.24
C VAL A 235 1.93 13.76 19.88
N ALA A 236 1.48 13.88 21.12
CA ALA A 236 1.51 15.15 21.86
C ALA A 236 2.94 15.68 22.02
N ARG A 237 3.89 14.82 22.41
CA ARG A 237 5.32 15.18 22.50
C ARG A 237 5.89 15.60 21.15
N MET A 238 5.56 14.86 20.09
CA MET A 238 5.97 15.21 18.73
C MET A 238 5.38 16.56 18.30
N ALA A 239 4.09 16.81 18.59
CA ALA A 239 3.44 18.08 18.27
C ALA A 239 4.12 19.25 18.97
N GLU A 240 4.42 19.11 20.26
CA GLU A 240 5.17 20.10 21.03
C GLU A 240 6.55 20.36 20.43
N GLN A 241 7.32 19.31 20.11
CA GLN A 241 8.64 19.46 19.49
C GLN A 241 8.57 20.17 18.13
N LEU A 242 7.59 19.82 17.30
CA LEU A 242 7.51 20.36 15.94
C LEU A 242 6.90 21.77 15.91
N THR A 243 6.04 22.15 16.85
CA THR A 243 5.32 23.44 16.84
C THR A 243 5.80 24.43 17.89
N GLY A 244 6.50 23.97 18.93
CA GLY A 244 6.81 24.75 20.13
C GLY A 244 5.59 25.02 21.02
N ALA A 245 4.40 24.50 20.67
CA ALA A 245 3.17 24.68 21.45
C ALA A 245 2.83 23.38 22.19
N ALA A 246 2.69 23.47 23.52
CA ALA A 246 2.16 22.36 24.30
C ALA A 246 0.73 22.04 23.85
N THR A 247 0.40 20.75 23.77
CA THR A 247 -0.99 20.33 23.58
C THR A 247 -1.72 20.49 24.91
N GLU A 248 -2.92 21.07 24.89
CA GLU A 248 -3.78 21.12 26.08
C GLU A 248 -3.99 19.71 26.66
N PRO A 249 -4.05 19.53 27.99
CA PRO A 249 -4.16 18.21 28.63
C PRO A 249 -5.34 17.35 28.12
N ASP A 250 -6.44 17.98 27.72
CA ASP A 250 -7.63 17.33 27.14
C ASP A 250 -7.76 17.55 25.62
N GLY A 251 -6.75 18.15 25.00
CA GLY A 251 -6.72 18.44 23.57
C GLY A 251 -6.51 17.19 22.71
N ASP A 252 -6.92 17.26 21.44
CA ASP A 252 -6.54 16.24 20.46
C ASP A 252 -5.18 16.60 19.84
N PRO A 253 -4.08 15.89 20.17
CA PRO A 253 -2.75 16.23 19.64
C PRO A 253 -2.68 16.08 18.12
N PHE A 254 -3.58 15.29 17.52
CA PHE A 254 -3.69 15.16 16.07
C PHE A 254 -4.21 16.45 15.41
N ALA A 255 -5.10 17.21 16.07
CA ALA A 255 -5.66 18.44 15.54
C ALA A 255 -4.59 19.54 15.37
N VAL A 256 -3.59 19.57 16.25
CA VAL A 256 -2.45 20.50 16.16
C VAL A 256 -1.59 20.22 14.93
N LEU A 257 -1.52 18.96 14.51
CA LEU A 257 -0.69 18.48 13.41
C LEU A 257 -1.42 18.45 12.07
N GLU A 258 -2.75 18.42 12.07
CA GLU A 258 -3.59 18.33 10.86
C GLU A 258 -3.23 19.40 9.80
N PRO A 259 -2.99 20.69 10.15
CA PRO A 259 -2.58 21.68 9.15
C PRO A 259 -1.26 21.33 8.44
N ARG A 260 -0.34 20.61 9.08
CA ARG A 260 0.90 20.13 8.45
C ARG A 260 0.66 18.91 7.56
N ALA A 261 -0.23 18.00 7.95
CA ALA A 261 -0.63 16.88 7.10
C ALA A 261 -1.23 17.34 5.76
N LEU A 262 -1.96 18.46 5.81
CA LEU A 262 -2.65 19.05 4.65
C LEU A 262 -1.75 19.92 3.75
N LYS A 263 -0.54 20.28 4.21
CA LYS A 263 0.42 21.11 3.45
C LYS A 263 1.19 20.35 2.39
N ILE A 264 1.11 19.02 2.37
CA ILE A 264 1.77 18.22 1.34
C ILE A 264 1.07 18.47 0.01
N ASP A 265 1.60 19.41 -0.77
CA ASP A 265 1.13 19.62 -2.12
C ASP A 265 1.68 18.48 -3.00
N MET A 266 0.79 17.55 -3.34
CA MET A 266 1.02 16.58 -4.39
C MET A 266 0.49 17.20 -5.67
N ASP A 267 1.39 17.41 -6.63
CA ASP A 267 0.99 17.88 -7.94
C ASP A 267 0.13 16.84 -8.68
N VAL A 268 -0.36 17.21 -9.86
CA VAL A 268 -1.20 16.32 -10.67
C VAL A 268 -0.44 15.06 -11.11
N GLU A 269 0.87 15.16 -11.32
CA GLU A 269 1.71 14.06 -11.78
C GLU A 269 1.99 13.05 -10.65
N ASP A 270 2.30 13.51 -9.45
CA ASP A 270 2.43 12.69 -8.24
C ASP A 270 1.15 11.88 -7.97
N ARG A 271 0.00 12.55 -8.05
CA ARG A 271 -1.32 11.91 -7.88
C ARG A 271 -1.59 10.89 -8.98
N LEU A 272 -1.21 11.22 -10.21
CA LEU A 272 -1.35 10.29 -11.32
C LEU A 272 -0.49 9.05 -11.11
N ILE A 273 0.78 9.22 -10.76
CA ILE A 273 1.73 8.11 -10.60
C ILE A 273 1.30 7.17 -9.48
N ALA A 274 0.84 7.72 -8.35
CA ALA A 274 0.27 6.90 -7.28
C ALA A 274 -0.95 6.08 -7.78
N THR A 275 -1.79 6.69 -8.61
CA THR A 275 -2.94 6.00 -9.22
C THR A 275 -2.47 4.92 -10.20
N LEU A 276 -1.59 5.27 -11.14
CA LEU A 276 -1.03 4.40 -12.18
C LEU A 276 -0.28 3.20 -11.60
N GLY A 277 0.42 3.37 -10.48
CA GLY A 277 1.17 2.31 -9.82
C GLY A 277 0.29 1.13 -9.44
N ILE A 278 -0.84 1.38 -8.79
CA ILE A 278 -1.86 0.36 -8.49
C ILE A 278 -2.52 -0.09 -9.80
N ALA A 279 -2.76 0.87 -10.68
CA ALA A 279 -3.48 0.68 -11.91
C ALA A 279 -2.89 -0.49 -12.76
N ARG A 280 -1.59 -0.44 -13.02
CA ARG A 280 -0.89 -1.41 -13.89
C ARG A 280 -1.01 -2.86 -13.39
N MET A 281 -1.25 -3.06 -12.11
CA MET A 281 -1.36 -4.38 -11.51
C MET A 281 -2.75 -5.01 -11.65
N PHE A 282 -3.81 -4.22 -11.85
CA PHE A 282 -5.20 -4.71 -11.82
C PHE A 282 -5.52 -5.85 -12.80
N PRO A 283 -5.05 -5.84 -14.07
CA PRO A 283 -5.32 -6.95 -14.98
C PRO A 283 -4.83 -8.29 -14.43
N SER A 284 -3.71 -8.26 -13.72
CA SER A 284 -3.09 -9.44 -13.12
C SER A 284 -3.72 -9.77 -11.76
N ARG A 285 -4.16 -8.75 -11.02
CA ARG A 285 -4.99 -8.95 -9.83
C ARG A 285 -6.25 -9.73 -10.15
N TRP A 286 -6.92 -9.32 -11.22
CA TRP A 286 -8.11 -9.98 -11.74
C TRP A 286 -7.84 -11.45 -12.10
N ARG A 287 -6.76 -11.71 -12.85
CA ARG A 287 -6.38 -13.07 -13.25
C ARG A 287 -6.11 -13.96 -12.04
N TYR A 288 -5.46 -13.44 -11.02
CA TYR A 288 -5.23 -14.16 -9.77
C TYR A 288 -6.56 -14.49 -9.09
N TYR A 289 -7.40 -13.48 -8.89
CA TYR A 289 -8.71 -13.64 -8.25
C TYR A 289 -9.59 -14.70 -8.91
N VAL A 290 -9.63 -14.74 -10.24
CA VAL A 290 -10.37 -15.78 -10.98
C VAL A 290 -9.68 -17.15 -10.93
N GLY A 291 -8.35 -17.17 -10.81
CA GLY A 291 -7.54 -18.40 -10.79
C GLY A 291 -7.26 -18.98 -9.40
N THR A 292 -7.65 -18.29 -8.32
CA THR A 292 -7.37 -18.73 -6.95
C THR A 292 -7.97 -20.12 -6.65
N PRO A 293 -7.30 -20.95 -5.83
CA PRO A 293 -7.81 -22.27 -5.47
C PRO A 293 -9.16 -22.22 -4.75
N GLU A 294 -9.88 -23.34 -4.77
CA GLU A 294 -11.09 -23.52 -3.97
C GLU A 294 -10.81 -23.30 -2.47
N GLY A 295 -11.66 -22.52 -1.79
CA GLY A 295 -11.50 -22.15 -0.39
C GLY A 295 -10.83 -20.80 -0.15
N PHE A 296 -10.21 -20.19 -1.18
CA PHE A 296 -9.68 -18.84 -1.07
C PHE A 296 -10.83 -17.83 -0.92
N ASP A 297 -10.81 -17.03 0.17
CA ASP A 297 -11.82 -15.98 0.42
C ASP A 297 -11.67 -14.80 -0.56
N LEU A 298 -12.17 -15.03 -1.77
CA LEU A 298 -12.16 -14.07 -2.85
C LEU A 298 -13.04 -12.84 -2.56
N ALA A 299 -14.18 -13.04 -1.88
CA ALA A 299 -15.16 -12.00 -1.66
C ALA A 299 -14.61 -10.88 -0.76
N SER A 300 -13.84 -11.24 0.26
CA SER A 300 -13.20 -10.27 1.14
C SER A 300 -12.08 -9.50 0.43
N CYS A 301 -11.20 -10.18 -0.33
CA CYS A 301 -10.17 -9.52 -1.13
C CYS A 301 -10.76 -8.52 -2.15
N LEU A 302 -11.82 -8.90 -2.85
CA LEU A 302 -12.48 -8.02 -3.83
C LEU A 302 -13.13 -6.79 -3.17
N ARG A 303 -13.60 -6.91 -1.92
CA ARG A 303 -14.18 -5.79 -1.18
C ARG A 303 -13.12 -4.73 -0.85
N ILE A 304 -11.94 -5.17 -0.44
CA ILE A 304 -10.79 -4.30 -0.19
C ILE A 304 -10.37 -3.60 -1.49
N ASP A 305 -10.23 -4.36 -2.57
CA ASP A 305 -9.80 -3.80 -3.86
C ASP A 305 -10.82 -2.85 -4.47
N ARG A 306 -12.13 -3.06 -4.25
CA ARG A 306 -13.17 -2.09 -4.64
C ARG A 306 -12.98 -0.75 -3.91
N GLY A 307 -12.58 -0.79 -2.65
CA GLY A 307 -12.23 0.41 -1.88
C GLY A 307 -11.05 1.16 -2.51
N HIS A 308 -9.99 0.44 -2.87
CA HIS A 308 -8.84 1.02 -3.55
C HIS A 308 -9.19 1.60 -4.94
N LEU A 309 -9.89 0.85 -5.80
CA LEU A 309 -10.33 1.30 -7.13
C LEU A 309 -11.22 2.55 -7.05
N GLY A 310 -12.19 2.54 -6.14
CA GLY A 310 -13.09 3.66 -5.91
C GLY A 310 -12.36 4.89 -5.38
N HIS A 311 -11.35 4.70 -4.53
CA HIS A 311 -10.62 5.82 -3.94
C HIS A 311 -9.55 6.41 -4.88
N TYR A 312 -8.82 5.58 -5.63
CA TYR A 312 -7.69 6.06 -6.44
C TYR A 312 -8.12 6.46 -7.85
N CYS A 313 -8.89 5.63 -8.56
CA CYS A 313 -9.25 5.92 -9.96
C CYS A 313 -10.37 6.96 -10.07
N LEU A 314 -11.46 6.83 -9.30
CA LEU A 314 -12.59 7.78 -9.39
C LEU A 314 -12.24 9.15 -8.83
N ARG A 315 -11.48 9.21 -7.72
CA ARG A 315 -11.15 10.48 -7.10
C ARG A 315 -10.20 11.33 -7.96
N PHE A 316 -9.16 10.73 -8.53
CA PHE A 316 -8.25 11.44 -9.43
C PHE A 316 -8.96 11.97 -10.68
N VAL A 317 -9.83 11.14 -11.27
CA VAL A 317 -10.63 11.47 -12.46
C VAL A 317 -11.69 12.53 -12.13
N LEU A 318 -12.30 12.53 -10.94
CA LEU A 318 -13.39 13.45 -10.60
C LEU A 318 -12.94 14.77 -9.95
N GLU A 319 -11.76 14.81 -9.32
CA GLU A 319 -11.29 16.00 -8.59
C GLU A 319 -10.38 16.92 -9.42
N SER A 320 -10.09 16.59 -10.69
CA SER A 320 -9.23 17.41 -11.55
C SER A 320 -9.81 17.58 -12.96
N ASP A 321 -10.37 18.76 -13.23
CA ASP A 321 -10.82 19.17 -14.57
C ASP A 321 -9.68 19.10 -15.60
N ALA A 322 -8.45 19.38 -15.17
CA ALA A 322 -7.25 19.26 -15.99
C ALA A 322 -6.92 17.79 -16.32
N ALA A 323 -7.05 16.87 -15.35
CA ALA A 323 -6.87 15.45 -15.59
C ALA A 323 -7.97 14.89 -16.51
N MET A 324 -9.21 15.35 -16.36
CA MET A 324 -10.31 14.97 -17.25
C MET A 324 -10.14 15.49 -18.67
N ALA A 325 -9.72 16.75 -18.82
CA ALA A 325 -9.42 17.34 -20.13
C ALA A 325 -8.27 16.59 -20.81
N ALA A 326 -7.21 16.26 -20.05
CA ALA A 326 -6.10 15.45 -20.51
C ALA A 326 -6.51 14.04 -20.94
N LEU A 327 -7.27 13.32 -20.11
CA LEU A 327 -7.75 11.98 -20.43
C LEU A 327 -8.65 11.97 -21.66
N ARG A 328 -9.54 12.95 -21.79
CA ARG A 328 -10.38 13.11 -22.99
C ARG A 328 -9.57 13.44 -24.25
N ALA A 329 -8.48 14.18 -24.11
CA ALA A 329 -7.57 14.50 -25.22
C ALA A 329 -6.73 13.29 -25.66
N CYS A 330 -6.38 12.39 -24.73
CA CYS A 330 -5.57 11.20 -25.00
C CYS A 330 -6.41 9.94 -25.34
N ALA A 331 -7.71 9.93 -25.02
CA ALA A 331 -8.60 8.81 -25.30
C ALA A 331 -8.87 8.67 -26.80
N VAL A 332 -8.76 7.43 -27.30
CA VAL A 332 -9.13 7.08 -28.70
C VAL A 332 -10.61 7.39 -28.98
N ASN A 333 -11.46 7.32 -27.95
CA ASN A 333 -12.86 7.67 -28.04
C ASN A 333 -13.36 8.29 -26.71
N ALA A 334 -13.44 9.61 -26.66
CA ALA A 334 -13.90 10.36 -25.49
C ALA A 334 -15.30 9.93 -25.00
N ARG A 335 -16.22 9.54 -25.91
CA ARG A 335 -17.56 9.05 -25.52
C ARG A 335 -17.51 7.70 -24.82
N THR A 336 -16.58 6.82 -25.23
CA THR A 336 -16.36 5.54 -24.57
C THR A 336 -15.77 5.74 -23.18
N LEU A 337 -14.82 6.68 -23.03
CA LEU A 337 -14.27 7.06 -21.72
C LEU A 337 -15.34 7.65 -20.79
N ASP A 338 -16.13 8.62 -21.26
CA ASP A 338 -17.20 9.25 -20.47
C ASP A 338 -18.28 8.21 -20.05
N SER A 339 -18.69 7.32 -20.96
CA SER A 339 -19.65 6.25 -20.64
C SER A 339 -19.11 5.28 -19.59
N ALA A 340 -17.82 4.96 -19.68
CA ALA A 340 -17.13 4.08 -18.75
C ALA A 340 -17.01 4.72 -17.36
N ILE A 341 -16.70 6.02 -17.27
CA ILE A 341 -16.67 6.79 -16.01
C ILE A 341 -18.08 6.87 -15.39
N GLU A 342 -19.11 7.20 -16.17
CA GLU A 342 -20.50 7.25 -15.69
C GLU A 342 -21.00 5.89 -15.17
N GLN A 343 -20.56 4.81 -15.80
CA GLN A 343 -20.86 3.45 -15.36
C GLN A 343 -20.13 3.12 -14.05
N MET A 344 -18.83 3.41 -13.95
CA MET A 344 -18.06 3.26 -12.70
C MET A 344 -18.69 4.07 -11.55
N MET A 345 -19.16 5.29 -11.81
CA MET A 345 -19.86 6.11 -10.82
C MET A 345 -21.18 5.48 -10.35
N ARG A 346 -21.98 4.95 -11.28
CA ARG A 346 -23.24 4.27 -10.94
C ARG A 346 -23.00 3.03 -10.08
N GLU A 347 -21.97 2.26 -10.40
CA GLU A 347 -21.62 1.07 -9.63
C GLU A 347 -20.97 1.38 -8.28
N HIS A 348 -20.15 2.43 -8.19
CA HIS A 348 -19.61 2.86 -6.89
C HIS A 348 -20.72 3.29 -5.94
N ARG A 349 -21.77 3.96 -6.45
CA ARG A 349 -22.94 4.39 -5.67
C ARG A 349 -23.94 3.26 -5.41
N SER A 350 -23.88 2.17 -6.17
CA SER A 350 -24.74 1.00 -5.99
C SER A 350 -24.28 0.19 -4.77
N THR A 351 -25.13 0.13 -3.74
CA THR A 351 -25.00 -0.78 -2.59
C THR A 351 -25.48 -2.19 -2.92
N ASP A 352 -25.89 -2.44 -4.15
CA ASP A 352 -26.65 -3.63 -4.53
C ASP A 352 -25.73 -4.86 -4.61
N THR A 353 -25.92 -5.80 -3.69
CA THR A 353 -25.13 -7.02 -3.50
C THR A 353 -25.53 -8.16 -4.41
N ASP A 354 -26.65 -8.02 -5.14
CA ASP A 354 -27.35 -9.17 -5.73
C ASP A 354 -26.93 -9.49 -7.17
N THR A 355 -26.11 -8.65 -7.81
CA THR A 355 -25.54 -8.98 -9.11
C THR A 355 -24.31 -9.86 -8.93
N PRO A 356 -24.19 -11.01 -9.61
CA PRO A 356 -23.06 -11.91 -9.46
C PRO A 356 -21.72 -11.19 -9.63
N PRO A 357 -20.73 -11.40 -8.73
CA PRO A 357 -19.41 -10.78 -8.78
C PRO A 357 -18.58 -11.09 -10.04
N ARG A 358 -19.11 -11.77 -11.04
CA ARG A 358 -18.42 -12.01 -12.32
C ARG A 358 -18.93 -11.09 -13.43
N GLU A 359 -20.21 -10.71 -13.41
CA GLU A 359 -20.84 -9.90 -14.48
C GLU A 359 -20.62 -8.40 -14.29
N LYS A 360 -20.84 -7.85 -13.07
CA LYS A 360 -20.44 -6.47 -12.73
C LYS A 360 -18.95 -6.22 -13.00
N PHE A 361 -18.14 -7.26 -12.84
CA PHE A 361 -16.69 -7.16 -12.89
C PHE A 361 -16.11 -7.26 -14.31
N ALA A 362 -16.76 -7.94 -15.25
CA ALA A 362 -16.37 -7.91 -16.66
C ALA A 362 -16.48 -6.49 -17.24
N MET A 363 -17.52 -5.75 -16.82
CA MET A 363 -17.75 -4.34 -17.18
C MET A 363 -16.72 -3.38 -16.59
N LEU A 364 -16.38 -3.54 -15.30
CA LEU A 364 -15.34 -2.73 -14.64
C LEU A 364 -13.97 -2.93 -15.30
N ARG A 365 -13.66 -4.16 -15.72
CA ARG A 365 -12.40 -4.47 -16.42
C ARG A 365 -12.24 -3.69 -17.72
N GLU A 366 -13.26 -3.61 -18.56
CA GLU A 366 -13.18 -2.87 -19.82
C GLU A 366 -13.02 -1.37 -19.59
N THR A 367 -13.84 -0.80 -18.71
CA THR A 367 -13.76 0.60 -18.27
C THR A 367 -12.36 0.95 -17.76
N TYR A 368 -11.80 0.04 -16.98
CA TYR A 368 -10.51 0.18 -16.35
C TYR A 368 -9.35 0.11 -17.34
N LEU A 369 -9.40 -0.80 -18.33
CA LEU A 369 -8.41 -0.88 -19.41
C LEU A 369 -8.43 0.37 -20.30
N ILE A 370 -9.60 0.96 -20.52
CA ILE A 370 -9.74 2.24 -21.25
C ILE A 370 -9.10 3.39 -20.47
N LEU A 371 -9.34 3.46 -19.16
CA LEU A 371 -8.72 4.46 -18.28
C LEU A 371 -7.20 4.30 -18.24
N LEU A 372 -6.70 3.07 -18.10
CA LEU A 372 -5.27 2.78 -18.05
C LEU A 372 -4.58 3.19 -19.36
N ASP A 373 -5.13 2.82 -20.52
CA ASP A 373 -4.58 3.22 -21.84
C ASP A 373 -4.55 4.76 -22.01
N ALA A 374 -5.60 5.45 -21.57
CA ALA A 374 -5.65 6.91 -21.64
C ALA A 374 -4.62 7.59 -20.71
N LEU A 375 -4.48 7.09 -19.48
CA LEU A 375 -3.50 7.60 -18.50
C LEU A 375 -2.05 7.33 -18.95
N GLU A 376 -1.78 6.15 -19.52
CA GLU A 376 -0.46 5.78 -20.02
C GLU A 376 -0.04 6.62 -21.23
N ARG A 377 -0.95 6.87 -22.19
CA ARG A 377 -0.68 7.76 -23.33
C ARG A 377 -0.38 9.18 -22.90
N TRP A 378 -1.13 9.69 -21.93
CA TRP A 378 -0.86 11.02 -21.38
C TRP A 378 0.54 11.10 -20.75
N HIS A 379 0.91 10.08 -19.96
CA HIS A 379 2.23 10.01 -19.33
C HIS A 379 3.37 9.93 -20.37
N GLN A 380 3.19 9.12 -21.42
CA GLN A 380 4.16 9.00 -22.51
C GLN A 380 4.33 10.31 -23.30
N GLN A 381 3.25 11.05 -23.57
CA GLN A 381 3.30 12.32 -24.30
C GLN A 381 4.05 13.42 -23.54
N ARG A 382 4.01 13.40 -22.20
CA ARG A 382 4.73 14.36 -21.36
C ARG A 382 6.22 14.07 -21.23
N GLY A 383 6.64 12.80 -21.30
CA GLY A 383 8.06 12.43 -21.27
C GLY A 383 8.84 12.77 -22.54
N THR A 384 8.18 13.27 -23.60
CA THR A 384 8.79 13.65 -24.89
C THR A 384 8.88 15.17 -25.13
N ALA A 385 8.39 15.98 -24.20
CA ALA A 385 8.45 17.45 -24.23
C ALA A 385 9.49 17.94 -23.23
#